data_AF-A0A6D1AB95-F1
#
_entry.id   AF-A0A6D1AB95-F1
#
_cell.length_a   1.000
_cell.length_b   1.000
_cell.length_c   1.000
_cell.angle_alpha   90.00
_cell.angle_beta   90.00
_cell.angle_gamma   90.00
#
_symmetry.space_group_name_H-M   'P 1'
#
loop_
_entity.id
_entity.type
_entity.pdbx_description
1 polymer ?
#
loop_
_entity_poly.entity_id
_entity_poly.type
_entity_poly.pdbx_seq_one_letter_code
_entity_poly.pdbx_strand_id
1 'polypeptide(L)'
;YERNRMAREIHDTVGHKMTALLVQLQLLREWQKRDSQKADETVGVCETLAREALDDVRLSVRTLQTENDPSLIESLKQLTEDFCKNAGVTTEFAVSGDPAIIPLSLHP
;
A
#
# COMPACT_ATOMS: atom_id res chain seq x y z
N TYR A 1 -3.41 23.47 3.43
CA TYR A 1 -3.91 23.35 2.04
C TYR A 1 -2.99 22.51 1.17
N GLU A 2 -1.68 22.79 1.08
CA GLU A 2 -0.75 21.99 0.27
C GLU A 2 -0.64 20.51 0.69
N ARG A 3 -0.51 20.21 2.00
CA ARG A 3 -0.45 18.81 2.48
C ARG A 3 -1.73 18.02 2.17
N ASN A 4 -2.90 18.62 2.35
CA ASN A 4 -4.18 17.98 1.99
C ASN A 4 -4.35 17.79 0.48
N ARG A 5 -3.71 18.63 -0.35
CA ARG A 5 -3.67 18.43 -1.80
C ARG A 5 -2.75 17.26 -2.16
N MET A 6 -1.57 17.19 -1.53
CA MET A 6 -0.63 16.07 -1.70
C MET A 6 -1.24 14.73 -1.26
N ALA A 7 -1.98 14.70 -0.14
CA ALA A 7 -2.73 13.52 0.29
C ALA A 7 -3.65 12.97 -0.80
N ARG A 8 -4.37 13.90 -1.45
CA ARG A 8 -5.38 13.60 -2.46
C ARG A 8 -4.74 13.14 -3.76
N GLU A 9 -3.67 13.81 -4.21
CA GLU A 9 -2.88 13.40 -5.38
C GLU A 9 -2.25 12.00 -5.19
N ILE A 10 -1.74 11.70 -3.98
CA ILE A 10 -1.19 10.37 -3.70
C ILE A 10 -2.32 9.32 -3.60
N HIS A 11 -3.44 9.64 -2.96
CA HIS A 11 -4.62 8.76 -2.93
C HIS A 11 -5.14 8.44 -4.34
N ASP A 12 -5.22 9.43 -5.23
CA ASP A 12 -5.63 9.23 -6.62
C ASP A 12 -4.64 8.30 -7.35
N THR A 13 -3.35 8.41 -7.07
CA THR A 13 -2.32 7.53 -7.64
C THR A 13 -2.47 6.09 -7.13
N VAL A 14 -2.69 5.90 -5.84
CA VAL A 14 -2.96 4.59 -5.23
C VAL A 14 -4.24 3.98 -5.81
N GLY A 15 -5.31 4.76 -5.94
CA GLY A 15 -6.59 4.30 -6.50
C GLY A 15 -6.47 3.82 -7.95
N HIS A 16 -5.67 4.52 -8.78
CA HIS A 16 -5.37 4.06 -10.14
C HIS A 16 -4.60 2.74 -10.15
N LYS A 17 -3.56 2.60 -9.31
CA LYS A 17 -2.77 1.36 -9.20
C LYS A 17 -3.62 0.18 -8.71
N MET A 18 -4.53 0.40 -7.76
CA MET A 18 -5.48 -0.63 -7.32
C MET A 18 -6.48 -1.03 -8.41
N THR A 19 -6.97 -0.07 -9.19
CA THR A 19 -7.85 -0.36 -10.33
C THR A 19 -7.12 -1.20 -11.38
N ALA A 20 -5.87 -0.83 -11.71
CA ALA A 20 -5.03 -1.62 -12.61
C ALA A 20 -4.77 -3.03 -12.06
N LEU A 21 -4.49 -3.16 -10.76
CA LEU A 21 -4.29 -4.45 -10.09
C LEU A 21 -5.52 -5.34 -10.20
N LEU A 22 -6.73 -4.80 -10.00
CA LEU A 22 -7.98 -5.54 -10.16
C LEU A 22 -8.17 -6.07 -11.59
N VAL A 23 -7.85 -5.26 -12.60
CA VAL A 23 -7.90 -5.69 -14.01
C VAL A 23 -6.87 -6.79 -14.29
N GLN A 24 -5.65 -6.67 -13.77
CA GLN A 24 -4.63 -7.70 -13.94
C GLN A 24 -5.01 -9.01 -13.24
N LEU A 25 -5.63 -8.96 -12.06
CA LEU A 25 -6.15 -10.16 -11.38
C LEU A 25 -7.30 -10.82 -12.15
N GLN A 26 -8.13 -10.05 -12.85
CA GLN A 26 -9.14 -10.60 -13.76
C GLN A 26 -8.48 -11.28 -14.96
N LEU A 27 -7.47 -10.65 -15.55
CA LEU A 27 -6.71 -11.20 -16.68
C LEU A 27 -5.97 -12.48 -16.29
N LEU A 28 -5.38 -12.52 -15.09
CA LEU A 28 -4.71 -13.69 -14.52
C LEU A 28 -5.65 -14.90 -14.50
N ARG A 29 -6.90 -14.73 -14.05
CA ARG A 29 -7.90 -15.82 -14.04
C ARG A 29 -8.21 -16.36 -15.44
N GLU A 30 -8.11 -15.53 -16.47
CA GLU A 30 -8.31 -15.96 -17.86
C GLU A 30 -7.06 -16.66 -18.41
N TRP A 31 -5.86 -16.16 -18.10
CA TRP A 31 -4.61 -16.82 -18.52
C TRP A 31 -4.39 -18.15 -17.83
N GLN A 32 -4.74 -18.30 -16.55
CA GLN A 32 -4.64 -19.58 -15.84
C GLN A 32 -5.35 -20.74 -16.55
N LYS A 33 -6.38 -20.46 -17.37
CA LYS A 33 -7.13 -21.47 -18.12
C LYS A 33 -6.53 -21.78 -19.51
N ARG A 34 -5.61 -20.95 -20.01
CA ARG A 34 -5.20 -20.94 -21.43
C ARG A 34 -3.69 -20.96 -21.65
N ASP A 35 -2.93 -20.27 -20.81
CA ASP A 35 -1.52 -19.99 -21.00
C ASP A 35 -0.84 -19.72 -19.65
N SER A 36 -0.10 -20.72 -19.15
CA SER A 36 0.58 -20.64 -17.86
C SER A 36 1.72 -19.62 -17.84
N GLN A 37 2.38 -19.38 -18.98
CA GLN A 37 3.46 -18.40 -19.05
C GLN A 37 2.89 -16.98 -18.89
N LYS A 38 1.81 -16.66 -19.61
CA LYS A 38 1.15 -15.34 -19.47
C LYS A 38 0.52 -15.15 -18.10
N ALA A 39 0.06 -16.22 -17.47
CA ALA A 39 -0.41 -16.17 -16.09
C ALA A 39 0.73 -15.74 -15.15
N ASP A 40 1.92 -16.35 -15.28
CA ASP A 40 3.09 -16.03 -14.47
C ASP A 40 3.58 -14.59 -14.70
N GLU A 41 3.63 -14.15 -15.96
CA GLU A 41 3.93 -12.75 -16.31
C GLU A 41 2.95 -11.77 -15.66
N THR A 42 1.66 -12.12 -15.67
CA THR A 42 0.59 -11.28 -15.07
C THR A 42 0.70 -11.24 -13.54
N VAL A 43 1.14 -12.32 -12.89
CA VAL A 43 1.45 -12.32 -11.44
C VAL A 43 2.56 -11.32 -11.14
N GLY A 44 3.64 -11.30 -11.92
CA GLY A 44 4.74 -10.33 -11.75
C GLY A 44 4.27 -8.87 -11.87
N VAL A 45 3.35 -8.60 -12.80
CA VAL A 45 2.73 -7.26 -12.93
C VAL A 45 1.88 -6.93 -11.70
N CYS A 46 1.08 -7.88 -11.19
CA CYS A 46 0.28 -7.68 -9.99
C CYS A 46 1.15 -7.36 -8.76
N GLU A 47 2.26 -8.09 -8.57
CA GLU A 47 3.19 -7.84 -7.47
C GLU A 47 3.81 -6.44 -7.56
N THR A 48 4.19 -6.02 -8.76
CA THR A 48 4.78 -4.69 -8.99
C THR A 48 3.78 -3.59 -8.62
N LEU A 49 2.55 -3.67 -9.14
CA LEU A 49 1.49 -2.70 -8.84
C LEU A 49 1.16 -2.64 -7.34
N ALA A 50 1.13 -3.79 -6.67
CA ALA A 50 0.88 -3.86 -5.23
C ALA A 50 2.00 -3.20 -4.41
N ARG A 51 3.27 -3.47 -4.75
CA ARG A 51 4.42 -2.84 -4.08
C ARG A 51 4.42 -1.33 -4.28
N GLU A 52 4.23 -0.87 -5.51
CA GLU A 52 4.18 0.55 -5.83
C GLU A 52 3.02 1.28 -5.14
N ALA A 53 1.85 0.64 -5.03
CA ALA A 53 0.71 1.22 -4.31
C ALA A 53 0.99 1.33 -2.80
N LEU A 54 1.64 0.31 -2.20
CA LEU A 54 2.03 0.33 -0.79
C LEU A 54 3.08 1.42 -0.51
N ASP A 55 4.03 1.63 -1.42
CA ASP A 55 5.05 2.66 -1.26
C ASP A 55 4.46 4.08 -1.37
N ASP A 56 3.50 4.29 -2.28
CA ASP A 56 2.75 5.54 -2.36
C ASP A 56 1.95 5.80 -1.07
N VAL A 57 1.26 4.78 -0.52
CA VAL A 57 0.55 4.91 0.77
C VAL A 57 1.50 5.30 1.88
N ARG A 58 2.67 4.64 1.98
CA ARG A 58 3.70 4.96 2.99
C ARG A 58 4.19 6.40 2.84
N LEU A 59 4.40 6.87 1.61
CA LEU A 59 4.80 8.25 1.33
C LEU A 59 3.70 9.23 1.74
N SER A 60 2.44 8.94 1.41
CA SER A 60 1.27 9.73 1.81
C SER A 60 1.26 9.93 3.31
N VAL A 61 1.41 8.85 4.08
CA VAL A 61 1.35 8.97 5.53
C VAL A 61 2.54 9.72 6.11
N ARG A 62 3.77 9.47 5.63
CA ARG A 62 4.94 10.25 6.06
C ARG A 62 4.75 11.75 5.84
N THR A 63 4.01 12.12 4.79
CA THR A 63 3.72 13.52 4.44
C THR A 63 2.61 14.14 5.31
N LEU A 64 1.76 13.32 5.95
CA LEU A 64 0.52 13.75 6.61
C LEU A 64 0.50 13.69 8.14
N GLN A 65 1.51 13.12 8.80
CA GLN A 65 1.53 13.02 10.28
C GLN A 65 1.27 14.38 10.97
N THR A 66 0.13 14.47 11.67
CA THR A 66 -0.28 15.50 12.67
C THR A 66 -1.15 14.84 13.75
N GLU A 67 -1.30 15.49 14.91
CA GLU A 67 -1.60 14.89 16.23
C GLU A 67 -2.99 14.23 16.46
N ASN A 68 -3.93 14.24 15.51
CA ASN A 68 -5.34 13.87 15.80
C ASN A 68 -6.05 12.93 14.79
N ASP A 69 -5.33 12.25 13.89
CA ASP A 69 -5.90 11.17 13.06
C ASP A 69 -5.75 9.79 13.76
N PRO A 70 -6.55 8.76 13.39
CA PRO A 70 -6.27 7.38 13.80
C PRO A 70 -4.80 7.09 13.52
N SER A 71 -4.11 6.47 14.48
CA SER A 71 -2.66 6.36 14.34
C SER A 71 -2.33 5.58 13.07
N LEU A 72 -1.32 6.02 12.32
CA LEU A 72 -0.79 5.31 11.14
C LEU A 72 -0.64 3.80 11.38
N ILE A 73 -0.24 3.46 12.60
CA ILE A 73 -0.06 2.10 13.09
C ILE A 73 -1.38 1.31 13.02
N GLU A 74 -2.50 1.91 13.40
CA GLU A 74 -3.83 1.29 13.33
C GLU A 74 -4.29 1.10 11.89
N SER A 75 -4.10 2.10 11.01
CA SER A 75 -4.48 1.95 9.60
C SER A 75 -3.65 0.89 8.87
N LEU A 76 -2.35 0.80 9.13
CA LEU A 76 -1.50 -0.25 8.55
C LEU A 76 -1.78 -1.62 9.15
N LYS A 77 -2.09 -1.71 10.45
CA LYS A 77 -2.58 -2.96 11.04
C LYS A 77 -3.85 -3.44 10.35
N GLN A 78 -4.83 -2.56 10.18
CA GLN A 78 -6.10 -2.91 9.55
C GLN A 78 -5.89 -3.39 8.10
N LEU A 79 -5.08 -2.66 7.32
CA LEU A 79 -4.74 -3.06 5.96
C LEU A 79 -4.04 -4.43 5.91
N THR A 80 -3.11 -4.66 6.84
CA THR A 80 -2.37 -5.92 6.93
C THR A 80 -3.29 -7.08 7.32
N GLU A 81 -4.20 -6.86 8.26
CA GLU A 81 -5.22 -7.85 8.64
C GLU A 81 -6.19 -8.18 7.49
N ASP A 82 -6.65 -7.17 6.75
CA ASP A 82 -7.55 -7.37 5.62
C ASP A 82 -6.84 -8.09 4.47
N PHE A 83 -5.57 -7.80 4.24
CA PHE A 83 -4.74 -8.53 3.29
C PHE A 83 -4.52 -9.99 3.72
N CYS A 84 -4.21 -10.24 4.99
CA CYS A 84 -4.13 -11.57 5.59
C CYS A 84 -5.40 -12.40 5.32
N LYS A 85 -6.56 -11.82 5.62
CA LYS A 85 -7.87 -12.47 5.45
C LYS A 85 -8.19 -12.78 4.00
N ASN A 86 -7.87 -11.86 3.09
CA ASN A 86 -8.29 -11.97 1.68
C ASN A 86 -7.32 -12.76 0.80
N ALA A 87 -6.02 -12.67 1.08
CA ALA A 87 -4.98 -13.36 0.31
C ALA A 87 -4.57 -14.71 0.93
N GLY A 88 -5.02 -15.02 2.17
CA GLY A 88 -4.72 -16.27 2.85
C GLY A 88 -3.24 -16.44 3.23
N VAL A 89 -2.48 -15.35 3.26
CA VAL A 89 -1.05 -15.32 3.58
C VAL A 89 -0.84 -14.73 4.96
N THR A 90 0.04 -15.33 5.75
CA THR A 90 0.41 -14.79 7.06
C THR A 90 1.29 -13.57 6.87
N THR A 91 0.88 -12.42 7.41
CA THR A 91 1.65 -11.18 7.39
C THR A 91 1.95 -10.73 8.80
N GLU A 92 3.18 -10.27 9.01
CA GLU A 92 3.65 -9.78 10.29
C GLU A 92 3.87 -8.27 10.20
N PHE A 93 3.25 -7.52 11.12
CA PHE A 93 3.38 -6.07 11.19
C PHE A 93 4.14 -5.70 12.46
N ALA A 94 5.36 -5.20 12.28
CA ALA A 94 6.22 -4.74 13.36
C ALA A 94 6.41 -3.22 13.29
N VAL A 95 6.33 -2.57 14.45
CA VAL A 95 6.66 -1.16 14.62
C VAL A 95 7.92 -1.06 15.47
N SER A 96 8.91 -0.33 14.98
CA SER A 96 10.15 -0.06 15.71
C SER A 96 10.30 1.44 15.92
N GLY A 97 10.52 1.83 17.18
CA GLY A 97 10.55 3.23 17.62
C GLY A 97 9.20 3.74 18.11
N ASP A 98 9.23 4.86 18.83
CA ASP A 98 8.02 5.59 19.23
C ASP A 98 7.83 6.77 18.27
N PRO A 99 6.75 6.81 17.47
CA PRO A 99 6.49 7.94 16.57
C PRO A 99 6.31 9.28 17.29
N ALA A 100 6.07 9.28 18.61
CA ALA A 100 6.03 10.49 19.43
C ALA A 100 7.42 11.00 19.86
N ILE A 101 8.47 10.19 19.68
CA ILE A 101 9.85 10.53 20.08
C ILE A 101 10.68 10.78 18.82
N ILE A 102 10.60 12.01 18.30
CA ILE A 102 11.60 12.51 17.34
C ILE A 102 12.76 13.11 18.16
N PRO A 103 13.98 12.54 18.11
CA PRO A 103 15.14 13.16 18.77
C PRO A 103 15.41 14.53 18.15
N LEU A 104 15.55 15.57 18.99
CA LEU A 104 15.81 16.96 18.61
C LEU A 104 17.10 17.23 17.81
N SER A 105 17.87 16.18 17.48
CA SER A 105 19.16 16.27 16.79
C SER A 105 19.08 16.32 15.26
N LEU A 106 17.88 16.43 14.67
CA LEU A 106 17.67 16.59 13.23
C LEU A 106 16.91 17.90 12.93
N HIS A 107 17.48 19.04 13.31
CA HIS A 107 17.19 20.32 12.64
C HIS A 107 18.36 20.64 11.71
N PRO A 108 18.11 21.00 10.43
CA PRO A 108 19.15 21.51 9.52
C PRO A 108 19.69 22.88 9.97
#